data_AF-A0A4U8S9N2-F1
#
_entry.id   AF-A0A4U8S9N2-F1
#
_cell.length_a   1.000
_cell.length_b   1.000
_cell.length_c   1.000
_cell.angle_alpha   90.00
_cell.angle_beta   90.00
_cell.angle_gamma   90.00
#
_symmetry.space_group_name_H-M   'P 1'
#
loop_
_entity.id
_entity.type
_entity.pdbx_description
1 polymer ?
#
loop_
_entity_poly.entity_id
_entity_poly.type
_entity_poly.pdbx_seq_one_letter_code
_entity_poly.pdbx_strand_id
1 'polypeptide(L)'
;MCGEIKTIKSKPRIHLRFYLAYKLLNSLFLGVSLGTIFTIYTPLSPKIYSIGGIALAFGAWCLTFFYTKILKEKPYKVILLGIELIPFFYILAFLAFPHTFLGAILVYILYQITFIFGDYLGRAETLIFSKRRILSALDKRKQIGYLLGLGIAFLFYAFLESQNIMQKEVQIYKIHFLLFLLQCCVFFTIFYAFKKRKNVRFKSRLSQSF
;
A
#
# COMPACT_ATOMS: atom_id res chain seq x y z
N MET A 1 50.64 2.89 -10.77
CA MET A 1 49.51 3.03 -9.82
C MET A 1 48.20 2.91 -10.59
N CYS A 2 47.59 1.72 -10.55
CA CYS A 2 46.31 1.46 -11.22
C CYS A 2 45.18 2.02 -10.33
N GLY A 3 44.49 3.06 -10.80
CA GLY A 3 43.40 3.68 -10.05
C GLY A 3 42.20 2.73 -9.93
N GLU A 4 41.81 2.43 -8.69
CA GLU A 4 40.56 1.72 -8.41
C GLU A 4 39.37 2.53 -8.93
N ILE A 5 38.70 1.99 -9.96
CA ILE A 5 37.38 2.44 -10.38
C ILE A 5 36.41 2.04 -9.25
N LYS A 6 36.20 2.94 -8.29
CA LYS A 6 35.08 2.86 -7.34
C LYS A 6 33.79 2.85 -8.16
N THR A 7 33.22 1.67 -8.36
CA THR A 7 31.85 1.53 -8.86
C THR A 7 30.91 2.17 -7.85
N ILE A 8 30.53 3.43 -8.09
CA ILE A 8 29.49 4.13 -7.34
C ILE A 8 28.20 3.32 -7.54
N LYS A 9 27.87 2.50 -6.54
CA LYS A 9 26.65 1.70 -6.49
C LYS A 9 25.49 2.68 -6.55
N SER A 10 24.88 2.83 -7.73
CA SER A 10 23.84 3.83 -7.97
C SER A 10 22.69 3.58 -6.99
N LYS A 11 22.52 4.50 -6.03
CA LYS A 11 21.37 4.51 -5.12
C LYS A 11 20.09 4.36 -5.95
N PRO A 12 19.20 3.39 -5.67
CA PRO A 12 17.92 3.29 -6.37
C PRO A 12 17.22 4.64 -6.33
N ARG A 13 17.13 5.32 -7.48
CA ARG A 13 16.45 6.61 -7.56
C ARG A 13 14.94 6.34 -7.61
N ILE A 14 14.28 6.37 -6.47
CA ILE A 14 12.82 6.35 -6.38
C ILE A 14 12.28 7.59 -7.09
N HIS A 15 11.33 7.40 -8.01
CA HIS A 15 10.67 8.50 -8.71
C HIS A 15 9.67 9.19 -7.77
N LEU A 16 10.12 10.24 -7.08
CA LEU A 16 9.36 10.90 -6.02
C LEU A 16 7.94 11.31 -6.43
N ARG A 17 7.72 11.79 -7.67
CA ARG A 17 6.38 12.17 -8.15
C ARG A 17 5.40 11.00 -8.13
N PHE A 18 5.79 9.86 -8.72
CA PHE A 18 4.99 8.65 -8.74
C PHE A 18 4.84 8.05 -7.34
N TYR A 19 5.88 8.15 -6.51
CA TYR A 19 5.85 7.68 -5.14
C TYR A 19 4.87 8.49 -4.25
N LEU A 20 4.82 9.81 -4.41
CA LEU A 20 3.83 10.67 -3.75
C LEU A 20 2.40 10.38 -4.23
N ALA A 21 2.21 10.14 -5.53
CA ALA A 21 0.92 9.74 -6.09
C ALA A 21 0.46 8.39 -5.55
N TYR A 22 1.37 7.41 -5.50
CA TYR A 22 1.14 6.12 -4.86
C TYR A 22 0.66 6.28 -3.41
N LYS A 23 1.35 7.09 -2.59
CA LYS A 23 0.93 7.29 -1.19
C LYS A 23 -0.43 7.93 -1.05
N LEU A 24 -0.77 8.87 -1.94
CA LEU A 24 -2.11 9.45 -1.97
C LEU A 24 -3.15 8.40 -2.32
N LEU A 25 -2.94 7.62 -3.39
CA LEU A 25 -3.89 6.60 -3.86
C LEU A 25 -4.07 5.45 -2.87
N ASN A 26 -2.97 4.97 -2.28
CA ASN A 26 -3.00 3.91 -1.26
C ASN A 26 -3.75 4.39 0.00
N SER A 27 -3.58 5.65 0.40
CA SER A 27 -4.33 6.20 1.53
C SER A 27 -5.79 6.50 1.20
N LEU A 28 -6.08 6.86 -0.06
CA LEU A 28 -7.45 7.01 -0.57
C LEU A 28 -8.17 5.66 -0.56
N PHE A 29 -7.53 4.60 -1.04
CA PHE A 29 -8.02 3.24 -0.95
C PHE A 29 -8.36 2.86 0.49
N LEU A 30 -7.45 3.13 1.45
CA LEU A 30 -7.69 2.90 2.86
C LEU A 30 -8.97 3.62 3.34
N GLY A 31 -9.10 4.91 3.02
CA GLY A 31 -10.27 5.71 3.36
C GLY A 31 -11.58 5.15 2.79
N VAL A 32 -11.58 4.72 1.52
CA VAL A 32 -12.77 4.11 0.89
C VAL A 32 -13.12 2.77 1.54
N SER A 33 -12.11 1.97 1.89
CA SER A 33 -12.30 0.62 2.44
C SER A 33 -12.70 0.59 3.92
N LEU A 34 -12.47 1.66 4.68
CA LEU A 34 -12.61 1.63 6.14
C LEU A 34 -13.98 1.15 6.61
N GLY A 35 -15.05 1.67 5.99
CA GLY A 35 -16.43 1.32 6.34
C GLY A 35 -16.83 -0.10 5.95
N THR A 36 -16.15 -0.72 4.97
CA THR A 36 -16.52 -2.05 4.49
C THR A 36 -16.23 -3.13 5.51
N ILE A 37 -15.18 -2.93 6.31
CA ILE A 37 -14.68 -3.89 7.30
C ILE A 37 -15.78 -4.32 8.29
N PHE A 38 -16.62 -3.38 8.74
CA PHE A 38 -17.68 -3.67 9.72
C PHE A 38 -18.70 -4.70 9.20
N THR A 39 -19.07 -4.61 7.93
CA THR A 39 -19.98 -5.58 7.32
C THR A 39 -19.26 -6.87 6.97
N ILE A 40 -18.05 -6.80 6.40
CA ILE A 40 -17.27 -8.00 6.04
C ILE A 40 -17.05 -8.89 7.26
N TYR A 41 -16.76 -8.31 8.42
CA TYR A 41 -16.44 -9.07 9.63
C TYR A 41 -17.64 -9.37 10.53
N THR A 42 -18.87 -9.05 10.11
CA THR A 42 -20.10 -9.42 10.83
C THR A 42 -20.16 -10.91 11.25
N PRO A 43 -19.74 -11.89 10.43
CA PRO A 43 -19.78 -13.31 10.85
C PRO A 43 -18.66 -13.72 11.81
N LEU A 44 -17.70 -12.83 12.14
CA LEU A 44 -16.59 -13.15 13.03
C LEU A 44 -16.95 -12.85 14.49
N SER A 45 -16.73 -13.81 15.38
CA SER A 45 -16.98 -13.63 16.81
C SER A 45 -15.85 -12.85 17.51
N PRO A 46 -16.13 -12.17 18.64
CA PRO A 46 -15.12 -11.49 19.47
C PRO A 46 -13.87 -12.32 19.78
N LYS A 47 -14.04 -13.64 20.01
CA LYS A 47 -12.92 -14.56 20.26
C LYS A 47 -11.92 -14.62 19.10
N ILE A 48 -12.41 -14.58 17.85
CA ILE A 48 -11.56 -14.60 16.65
C ILE A 48 -10.74 -13.31 16.59
N TYR A 49 -11.34 -12.17 16.90
CA TYR A 49 -10.60 -10.89 16.94
C TYR A 49 -9.50 -10.90 17.99
N SER A 50 -9.75 -11.47 19.17
CA SER A 50 -8.72 -11.61 20.21
C SER A 50 -7.55 -12.48 19.76
N ILE A 51 -7.82 -13.63 19.13
CA ILE A 51 -6.76 -14.51 18.60
C ILE A 51 -5.97 -13.78 17.50
N GLY A 52 -6.65 -13.10 16.58
CA GLY A 52 -5.97 -12.32 15.55
C GLY A 52 -5.15 -11.17 16.10
N GLY A 53 -5.60 -10.50 17.17
CA GLY A 53 -4.83 -9.50 17.89
C GLY A 53 -3.56 -10.06 18.55
N ILE A 54 -3.66 -11.24 19.18
CA ILE A 54 -2.49 -11.95 19.72
C ILE A 54 -1.52 -12.32 18.60
N ALA A 55 -2.02 -12.87 17.49
CA ALA A 55 -1.22 -13.24 16.33
C ALA A 55 -0.53 -12.02 15.68
N LEU A 56 -1.23 -10.89 15.57
CA LEU A 56 -0.69 -9.61 15.11
C LEU A 56 0.46 -9.14 16.01
N ALA A 57 0.24 -9.10 17.33
CA ALA A 57 1.24 -8.67 18.29
C ALA A 57 2.48 -9.58 18.25
N PHE A 58 2.27 -10.89 18.21
CA PHE A 58 3.34 -11.87 18.09
C PHE A 58 4.11 -11.71 16.77
N GLY A 59 3.41 -11.56 15.64
CA GLY A 59 4.04 -11.36 14.33
C GLY A 59 4.85 -10.06 14.25
N ALA A 60 4.33 -8.96 14.78
CA ALA A 60 5.04 -7.69 14.86
C ALA A 60 6.28 -7.81 15.76
N TRP A 61 6.18 -8.52 16.89
CA TRP A 61 7.32 -8.82 17.76
C TRP A 61 8.37 -9.68 17.03
N CYS A 62 7.97 -10.76 16.34
CA CYS A 62 8.88 -11.58 15.55
C CYS A 62 9.62 -10.78 14.47
N LEU A 63 8.96 -9.80 13.85
CA LEU A 63 9.56 -8.95 12.84
C LEU A 63 10.75 -8.14 13.40
N THR A 64 10.75 -7.81 14.69
CA THR A 64 11.82 -7.02 15.35
C THR A 64 13.20 -7.66 15.26
N PHE A 65 13.28 -8.99 15.31
CA PHE A 65 14.55 -9.73 15.20
C PHE A 65 15.26 -9.50 13.85
N PHE A 66 14.52 -9.05 12.84
CA PHE A 66 15.06 -8.83 11.49
C PHE A 66 15.29 -7.35 11.16
N TYR A 67 15.02 -6.42 12.08
CA TYR A 67 15.02 -4.97 11.83
C TYR A 67 16.28 -4.43 11.15
N THR A 68 17.46 -4.84 11.62
CA THR A 68 18.74 -4.42 11.03
C THR A 68 18.92 -4.87 9.58
N LYS A 69 18.24 -5.95 9.18
CA LYS A 69 18.22 -6.45 7.81
C LYS A 69 17.14 -5.75 6.99
N ILE A 70 15.93 -5.61 7.53
CA ILE A 70 14.78 -5.11 6.78
C ILE A 70 14.74 -3.58 6.63
N LEU A 71 15.29 -2.78 7.56
CA LEU A 71 15.30 -1.30 7.49
C LEU A 71 16.26 -0.72 6.43
N LYS A 72 16.60 -1.52 5.41
CA LYS A 72 17.44 -1.13 4.27
C LYS A 72 16.57 -0.86 3.05
N GLU A 73 17.10 -0.07 2.12
CA GLU A 73 16.38 0.36 0.92
C GLU A 73 15.94 -0.80 0.00
N LYS A 74 16.79 -1.84 -0.16
CA LYS A 74 16.45 -2.99 -1.01
C LYS A 74 15.31 -3.83 -0.43
N PRO A 75 15.38 -4.34 0.82
CA PRO A 75 14.27 -5.05 1.44
C PRO A 75 12.99 -4.23 1.51
N TYR A 76 13.10 -2.93 1.82
CA TYR A 76 11.96 -2.03 1.80
C TYR A 76 11.17 -2.09 0.51
N LYS A 77 11.84 -1.96 -0.65
CA LYS A 77 11.18 -2.04 -1.96
C LYS A 77 10.49 -3.39 -2.17
N VAL A 78 11.15 -4.48 -1.81
CA VAL A 78 10.61 -5.84 -2.02
C VAL A 78 9.40 -6.08 -1.12
N ILE A 79 9.51 -5.74 0.16
CA ILE A 79 8.44 -5.90 1.13
C ILE A 79 7.26 -4.99 0.77
N LEU A 80 7.51 -3.72 0.43
CA LEU A 80 6.45 -2.80 0.01
C LEU A 80 5.66 -3.35 -1.17
N LEU A 81 6.34 -3.81 -2.23
CA LEU A 81 5.66 -4.40 -3.38
C LEU A 81 4.88 -5.67 -3.02
N GLY A 82 5.41 -6.51 -2.12
CA GLY A 82 4.71 -7.71 -1.64
C GLY A 82 3.46 -7.38 -0.82
N ILE A 83 3.55 -6.41 0.09
CA ILE A 83 2.40 -5.97 0.91
C ILE A 83 1.32 -5.33 0.05
N GLU A 84 1.68 -4.55 -0.97
CA GLU A 84 0.69 -3.98 -1.90
C GLU A 84 -0.07 -5.06 -2.70
N LEU A 85 0.42 -6.31 -2.79
CA LEU A 85 -0.37 -7.41 -3.38
C LEU A 85 -1.51 -7.87 -2.49
N ILE A 86 -1.39 -7.71 -1.17
CA ILE A 86 -2.38 -8.22 -0.21
C ILE A 86 -3.75 -7.54 -0.39
N PRO A 87 -3.85 -6.21 -0.57
CA PRO A 87 -5.11 -5.56 -0.85
C PRO A 87 -5.87 -6.11 -2.05
N PHE A 88 -5.13 -6.43 -3.11
CA PHE A 88 -5.71 -7.06 -4.29
C PHE A 88 -6.31 -8.42 -3.98
N PHE A 89 -5.58 -9.27 -3.24
CA PHE A 89 -6.07 -10.60 -2.88
C PHE A 89 -7.28 -10.57 -1.96
N TYR A 90 -7.36 -9.64 -0.99
CA TYR A 90 -8.54 -9.61 -0.12
C TYR A 90 -9.78 -9.10 -0.86
N ILE A 91 -9.63 -8.16 -1.82
CA ILE A 91 -10.76 -7.73 -2.67
C ILE A 91 -11.28 -8.92 -3.47
N LEU A 92 -10.38 -9.70 -4.07
CA LEU A 92 -10.77 -10.92 -4.80
C LEU A 92 -11.43 -11.95 -3.88
N ALA A 93 -10.88 -12.17 -2.69
CA ALA A 93 -11.44 -13.10 -1.71
C ALA A 93 -12.86 -12.69 -1.30
N PHE A 94 -13.10 -11.39 -1.06
CA PHE A 94 -14.43 -10.88 -0.74
C PHE A 94 -15.39 -11.00 -1.94
N LEU A 95 -14.96 -10.67 -3.15
CA LEU A 95 -15.81 -10.77 -4.34
C LEU A 95 -16.16 -12.23 -4.70
N ALA A 96 -15.26 -13.19 -4.41
CA ALA A 96 -15.49 -14.61 -4.63
C ALA A 96 -16.39 -15.26 -3.55
N PHE A 97 -16.28 -14.81 -2.30
CA PHE A 97 -17.01 -15.38 -1.16
C PHE A 97 -17.74 -14.30 -0.32
N PRO A 98 -18.60 -13.48 -0.95
CA PRO A 98 -19.20 -12.32 -0.27
C PRO A 98 -20.09 -12.75 0.89
N HIS A 99 -19.99 -12.03 2.01
CA HIS A 99 -20.84 -12.21 3.21
C HIS A 99 -20.81 -13.62 3.84
N THR A 100 -19.80 -14.42 3.51
CA THR A 100 -19.59 -15.74 4.12
C THR A 100 -18.55 -15.68 5.24
N PHE A 101 -18.62 -16.63 6.18
CA PHE A 101 -17.58 -16.79 7.20
C PHE A 101 -16.19 -17.02 6.59
N LEU A 102 -16.10 -17.82 5.52
CA LEU A 102 -14.85 -18.09 4.81
C LEU A 102 -14.25 -16.80 4.20
N GLY A 103 -15.07 -16.00 3.50
CA GLY A 103 -14.64 -14.73 2.95
C GLY A 103 -14.16 -13.78 4.04
N ALA A 104 -14.90 -13.68 5.15
CA ALA A 104 -14.55 -12.83 6.29
C ALA A 104 -13.21 -13.22 6.93
N ILE A 105 -12.97 -14.50 7.20
CA ILE A 105 -11.72 -14.95 7.83
C ILE A 105 -10.52 -14.79 6.89
N LEU A 106 -10.70 -15.02 5.58
CA LEU A 106 -9.66 -14.79 4.58
C LEU A 106 -9.26 -13.32 4.53
N VAL A 107 -10.23 -12.41 4.42
CA VAL A 107 -9.99 -10.96 4.45
C VAL A 107 -9.30 -10.57 5.76
N TYR A 108 -9.78 -11.07 6.89
CA TYR A 108 -9.22 -10.78 8.21
C TYR A 108 -7.74 -11.18 8.34
N ILE A 109 -7.38 -12.41 7.95
CA ILE A 109 -5.98 -12.89 7.97
C ILE A 109 -5.09 -12.03 7.10
N LEU A 110 -5.53 -11.69 5.88
CA LEU A 110 -4.79 -10.84 4.94
C LEU A 110 -4.57 -9.43 5.53
N TYR A 111 -5.60 -8.85 6.18
CA TYR A 111 -5.45 -7.58 6.89
C TYR A 111 -4.39 -7.66 8.00
N GLN A 112 -4.37 -8.73 8.79
CA GLN A 112 -3.36 -8.88 9.85
C GLN A 112 -1.93 -8.85 9.31
N ILE A 113 -1.67 -9.53 8.19
CA ILE A 113 -0.35 -9.51 7.54
C ILE A 113 0.03 -8.07 7.15
N THR A 114 -0.90 -7.31 6.58
CA THR A 114 -0.67 -5.91 6.21
C THR A 114 -0.31 -5.05 7.43
N PHE A 115 -1.00 -5.24 8.55
CA PHE A 115 -0.73 -4.53 9.80
C PHE A 115 0.64 -4.87 10.40
N ILE A 116 1.05 -6.15 10.41
CA ILE A 116 2.37 -6.58 10.91
C ILE A 116 3.51 -5.79 10.24
N PHE A 117 3.42 -5.61 8.92
CA PHE A 117 4.47 -4.92 8.16
C PHE A 117 4.26 -3.39 8.08
N GLY A 118 3.08 -2.88 8.41
CA GLY A 118 2.74 -1.45 8.31
C GLY A 118 3.67 -0.55 9.11
N ASP A 119 3.90 -0.88 10.39
CA ASP A 119 4.78 -0.12 11.28
C ASP A 119 6.24 -0.15 10.84
N TYR A 120 6.68 -1.29 10.32
CA TYR A 120 8.01 -1.44 9.74
C TYR A 120 8.15 -0.55 8.50
N LEU A 121 7.19 -0.58 7.57
CA LEU A 121 7.22 0.20 6.34
C LEU A 121 7.21 1.70 6.62
N GLY A 122 6.44 2.16 7.61
CA GLY A 122 6.44 3.55 8.05
C GLY A 122 7.81 4.01 8.55
N ARG A 123 8.48 3.20 9.38
CA ARG A 123 9.82 3.49 9.90
C ARG A 123 10.90 3.43 8.82
N ALA A 124 10.84 2.44 7.94
CA ALA A 124 11.76 2.33 6.81
C ALA A 124 11.64 3.54 5.87
N GLU A 125 10.41 4.02 5.63
CA GLU A 125 10.15 5.19 4.80
C GLU A 125 10.82 6.45 5.36
N THR A 126 10.76 6.69 6.67
CA THR A 126 11.39 7.87 7.28
C THR A 126 12.91 7.85 7.18
N LEU A 127 13.53 6.66 7.29
CA LEU A 127 14.96 6.47 7.10
C LEU A 127 15.40 6.68 5.65
N ILE A 128 14.59 6.21 4.68
CA ILE A 128 14.89 6.33 3.25
C ILE A 128 14.73 7.78 2.76
N PHE A 129 13.66 8.45 3.20
CA PHE A 129 13.34 9.83 2.83
C PHE A 129 13.68 10.82 3.94
N SER A 130 14.94 10.86 4.37
CA SER A 130 15.37 11.70 5.53
C SER A 130 15.17 13.21 5.38
N LYS A 131 14.86 13.74 4.18
CA LYS A 131 14.62 15.17 3.96
C LYS A 131 13.25 15.58 4.52
N ARG A 132 13.22 16.45 5.52
CA ARG A 132 11.99 16.99 6.16
C ARG A 132 10.91 17.43 5.15
N ARG A 133 11.30 18.14 4.08
CA ARG A 133 10.36 18.60 3.04
C ARG A 133 9.67 17.44 2.31
N ILE A 134 10.38 16.32 2.11
CA ILE A 134 9.83 15.13 1.45
C ILE A 134 8.91 14.39 2.41
N LEU A 135 9.30 14.21 3.68
CA LEU A 135 8.45 13.60 4.71
C LEU A 135 7.14 14.37 4.88
N SER A 136 7.22 15.69 5.04
CA SER A 136 6.02 16.53 5.13
C SER A 136 5.12 16.40 3.90
N ALA A 137 5.70 16.29 2.69
CA ALA A 137 4.91 16.06 1.49
C ALA A 137 4.25 14.67 1.48
N LEU A 138 4.94 13.62 1.94
CA LEU A 138 4.38 12.27 2.06
C LEU A 138 3.19 12.25 3.03
N ASP A 139 3.37 12.83 4.22
CA ASP A 139 2.33 12.84 5.25
C ASP A 139 1.11 13.65 4.81
N LYS A 140 1.32 14.81 4.18
CA LYS A 140 0.22 15.59 3.58
C LYS A 140 -0.53 14.79 2.51
N ARG A 141 0.18 14.06 1.65
CA ARG A 141 -0.45 13.23 0.60
C ARG A 141 -1.26 12.09 1.18
N LYS A 142 -0.77 11.43 2.24
CA LYS A 142 -1.53 10.39 2.96
C LYS A 142 -2.80 10.99 3.56
N GLN A 143 -2.70 12.08 4.32
CA GLN A 143 -3.85 12.69 4.98
C GLN A 143 -4.91 13.18 3.99
N ILE A 144 -4.51 13.85 2.91
CA ILE A 144 -5.43 14.26 1.84
C ILE A 144 -6.07 13.03 1.18
N GLY A 145 -5.27 12.01 0.86
CA GLY A 145 -5.78 10.77 0.27
C GLY A 145 -6.83 10.12 1.16
N TYR A 146 -6.54 9.94 2.45
CA TYR A 146 -7.45 9.37 3.43
C TYR A 146 -8.76 10.14 3.53
N LEU A 147 -8.69 11.47 3.67
CA LEU A 147 -9.88 12.33 3.74
C LEU A 147 -10.72 12.23 2.46
N LEU A 148 -10.09 12.28 1.29
CA LEU A 148 -10.79 12.08 0.01
C LEU A 148 -11.44 10.71 -0.07
N GLY A 149 -10.75 9.66 0.40
CA GLY A 149 -11.29 8.31 0.42
C GLY A 149 -12.55 8.19 1.28
N LEU A 150 -12.53 8.78 2.48
CA LEU A 150 -13.71 8.86 3.34
C LEU A 150 -14.87 9.62 2.68
N GLY A 151 -14.57 10.77 2.06
CA GLY A 151 -15.57 11.56 1.34
C GLY A 151 -16.17 10.81 0.14
N ILE A 152 -15.34 10.11 -0.64
CA ILE A 152 -15.78 9.27 -1.77
C ILE A 152 -16.67 8.13 -1.28
N ALA A 153 -16.30 7.43 -0.21
CA ALA A 153 -17.14 6.37 0.35
C ALA A 153 -18.50 6.91 0.81
N PHE A 154 -18.51 8.04 1.52
CA PHE A 154 -19.75 8.69 1.95
C PHE A 154 -20.65 9.03 0.76
N LEU A 155 -20.11 9.70 -0.26
CA LEU A 155 -20.87 10.06 -1.46
C LEU A 155 -21.33 8.82 -2.23
N PHE A 156 -20.52 7.77 -2.28
CA PHE A 156 -20.87 6.51 -2.94
C PHE A 156 -22.07 5.85 -2.27
N TYR A 157 -22.08 5.74 -0.94
CA TYR A 157 -23.23 5.18 -0.22
C TYR A 157 -24.47 6.05 -0.33
N ALA A 158 -24.33 7.38 -0.18
CA ALA A 158 -25.45 8.32 -0.35
C ALA A 158 -26.06 8.22 -1.77
N PHE A 159 -25.21 8.05 -2.80
CA PHE A 159 -25.68 7.81 -4.16
C PHE A 159 -26.45 6.49 -4.28
N LEU A 160 -25.95 5.39 -3.72
CA LEU A 160 -26.67 4.11 -3.74
C LEU A 160 -28.01 4.18 -3.00
N GLU A 161 -28.07 4.89 -1.87
CA GLU A 161 -29.30 5.11 -1.10
C GLU A 161 -30.33 5.92 -1.90
N SER A 162 -29.90 6.94 -2.67
CA SER A 162 -30.79 7.67 -3.58
C SER A 162 -31.40 6.79 -4.68
N GLN A 163 -30.77 5.65 -4.99
CA GLN A 163 -31.28 4.63 -5.91
C GLN A 163 -32.07 3.51 -5.20
N ASN A 164 -32.48 3.74 -3.94
CA ASN A 164 -33.19 2.81 -3.06
C ASN A 164 -32.41 1.52 -2.68
N ILE A 165 -31.08 1.52 -2.80
CA ILE A 165 -30.23 0.40 -2.39
C ILE A 165 -29.83 0.58 -0.92
N MET A 166 -30.71 0.16 -0.01
CA MET A 166 -30.52 0.33 1.44
C MET A 166 -29.80 -0.85 2.11
N GLN A 167 -29.74 -2.01 1.44
CA GLN A 167 -29.11 -3.21 2.00
C GLN A 167 -27.58 -3.05 2.01
N LYS A 168 -27.00 -2.98 3.22
CA LYS A 168 -25.55 -2.81 3.44
C LYS A 168 -24.71 -3.82 2.69
N GLU A 169 -25.12 -5.08 2.68
CA GLU A 169 -24.43 -6.17 1.97
C GLU A 169 -24.25 -5.87 0.48
N VAL A 170 -25.29 -5.34 -0.17
CA VAL A 170 -25.26 -4.98 -1.59
C VAL A 170 -24.41 -3.74 -1.82
N GLN A 171 -24.50 -2.74 -0.94
CA GLN A 171 -23.68 -1.54 -1.00
C GLN A 171 -22.18 -1.88 -0.89
N ILE A 172 -21.83 -2.72 0.08
CA ILE A 172 -20.45 -3.20 0.27
C ILE A 172 -20.01 -4.03 -0.94
N TYR A 173 -20.85 -4.91 -1.47
CA TYR A 173 -20.50 -5.63 -2.70
C TYR A 173 -20.16 -4.69 -3.86
N LYS A 174 -20.97 -3.64 -4.06
CA LYS A 174 -20.75 -2.65 -5.13
C LYS A 174 -19.49 -1.80 -4.93
N ILE A 175 -19.17 -1.35 -3.72
CA ILE A 175 -17.99 -0.50 -3.50
C ILE A 175 -16.68 -1.27 -3.73
N HIS A 176 -16.68 -2.60 -3.65
CA HIS A 176 -15.49 -3.40 -3.91
C HIS A 176 -15.00 -3.33 -5.37
N PHE A 177 -15.88 -3.02 -6.32
CA PHE A 177 -15.45 -2.75 -7.70
C PHE A 177 -14.68 -1.42 -7.82
N LEU A 178 -15.09 -0.40 -7.06
CA LEU A 178 -14.32 0.85 -6.95
C LEU A 178 -12.96 0.60 -6.26
N LEU A 179 -12.95 -0.17 -5.18
CA LEU A 179 -11.71 -0.57 -4.50
C LEU A 179 -10.78 -1.34 -5.43
N PHE A 180 -11.30 -2.25 -6.26
CA PHE A 180 -10.53 -2.98 -7.26
C PHE A 180 -9.84 -2.02 -8.25
N LEU A 181 -10.60 -1.07 -8.81
CA LEU A 181 -10.06 -0.05 -9.71
C LEU A 181 -8.97 0.80 -9.04
N LEU A 182 -9.21 1.24 -7.81
CA LEU A 182 -8.23 1.99 -7.02
C LEU A 182 -6.96 1.18 -6.80
N GLN A 183 -7.09 -0.13 -6.51
CA GLN A 183 -5.94 -1.01 -6.32
C GLN A 183 -5.11 -1.17 -7.60
N CYS A 184 -5.74 -1.23 -8.77
CA CYS A 184 -5.02 -1.20 -10.05
C CYS A 184 -4.22 0.11 -10.22
N CYS A 185 -4.80 1.25 -9.85
CA CYS A 185 -4.10 2.55 -9.88
C CYS A 185 -2.92 2.61 -8.88
N VAL A 186 -3.08 2.01 -7.70
CA VAL A 186 -2.00 1.86 -6.71
C VAL A 186 -0.84 1.04 -7.30
N PHE A 187 -1.12 -0.11 -7.91
CA PHE A 187 -0.08 -0.92 -8.58
C PHE A 187 0.63 -0.17 -9.69
N PHE A 188 -0.13 0.51 -10.53
CA PHE A 188 0.43 1.32 -11.61
C PHE A 188 1.42 2.35 -11.04
N THR A 189 0.99 3.14 -10.05
CA THR A 189 1.84 4.21 -9.51
C THR A 189 3.08 3.69 -8.77
N ILE A 190 2.97 2.61 -7.97
CA ILE A 190 4.13 2.05 -7.26
C ILE A 190 5.13 1.39 -8.23
N PHE A 191 4.65 0.73 -9.28
CA PHE A 191 5.52 0.12 -10.29
C PHE A 191 6.37 1.19 -11.00
N TYR A 192 5.74 2.30 -11.40
CA TYR A 192 6.44 3.42 -12.01
C TYR A 192 7.33 4.19 -11.03
N ALA A 193 6.96 4.24 -9.73
CA ALA A 193 7.80 4.83 -8.70
C ALA A 193 9.17 4.13 -8.60
N PHE A 194 9.21 2.82 -8.86
CA PHE A 194 10.42 2.01 -8.74
C PHE A 194 11.04 1.56 -10.07
N LYS A 195 10.52 2.02 -11.21
CA LYS A 195 11.08 1.76 -12.54
C LYS A 195 12.50 2.35 -12.60
N LYS A 196 13.49 1.54 -12.99
CA LYS A 196 14.87 2.02 -13.17
C LYS A 196 14.88 3.04 -14.31
N ARG A 197 15.46 4.24 -14.09
CA ARG A 197 15.85 5.13 -15.19
C ARG A 197 16.78 4.33 -16.12
N LYS A 198 16.42 4.20 -17.40
CA LYS A 198 17.40 3.87 -18.44
C LYS A 198 18.40 5.03 -18.45
N ASN A 199 19.66 4.77 -18.10
CA ASN A 199 20.73 5.72 -18.35
C ASN A 199 20.83 5.84 -19.88
N VAL A 200 20.25 6.90 -20.45
CA VAL A 200 20.63 7.32 -21.80
C VAL A 200 22.05 7.82 -21.66
N ARG A 201 23.02 6.96 -22.01
CA ARG A 201 24.43 7.32 -22.09
C ARG A 201 24.53 8.32 -23.24
N PHE A 202 24.48 9.61 -22.94
CA PHE A 202 24.84 10.63 -23.92
C PHE A 202 26.34 10.44 -24.17
N LYS A 203 26.68 9.78 -25.29
CA LYS A 203 28.05 9.70 -25.77
C LYS A 203 28.38 11.11 -26.25
N SER A 204 29.04 11.91 -25.40
CA SER A 204 29.65 13.16 -25.84
C SER A 204 30.69 12.80 -26.90
N ARG A 205 30.34 12.95 -28.19
CA ARG A 205 31.32 13.11 -29.25
C ARG A 205 31.91 14.51 -29.07
N LEU A 206 33.00 14.60 -28.31
CA LEU A 206 33.93 15.71 -28.43
C LEU A 206 35.07 15.25 -29.33
N SER A 207 35.16 15.92 -30.48
CA SER A 207 36.38 16.38 -31.13
C SER A 207 37.55 15.40 -31.22
N GLN A 208 37.65 14.66 -32.33
CA GLN A 208 38.92 14.41 -33.03
C GLN A 208 38.64 14.15 -34.51
N SER A 209 39.06 15.10 -35.36
CA SER A 209 39.25 15.10 -36.83
C SER A 209 38.76 16.46 -37.36
N PHE A 210 39.55 17.41 -37.84
CA PHE A 210 40.96 17.55 -38.16
C PHE A 210 41.34 19.00 -37.85
#